data_AF-A0A1L7GRY4-F1
#
_entry.id   AF-A0A1L7GRY4-F1
#
_cell.length_a   1.000
_cell.length_b   1.000
_cell.length_c   1.000
_cell.angle_alpha   90.00
_cell.angle_beta   90.00
_cell.angle_gamma   90.00
#
_symmetry.space_group_name_H-M   'P 1'
#
loop_
_entity.id
_entity.type
_entity.pdbx_description
1 polymer ?
#
loop_
_entity_poly.entity_id
_entity_poly.type
_entity_poly.pdbx_seq_one_letter_code
_entity_poly.pdbx_strand_id
1 'polypeptide(L)' 'MDPQGPVLVEGPVEIALDDGTVVRSDRFVVAVCTCRRSRTYPWCDTSHRPRERAASPDEDGNSR' A
#
# COMPACT_ATOMS: atom_id res chain seq x y z
N MET A 1 -0.55 0.19 -14.35
CA MET A 1 0.14 1.23 -13.57
C MET A 1 -0.80 1.63 -12.45
N ASP A 2 -0.47 1.33 -11.19
CA ASP A 2 -1.31 1.74 -10.06
C ASP A 2 -1.14 3.26 -9.86
N PRO A 3 -2.19 4.08 -10.05
CA PRO A 3 -2.08 5.52 -9.95
C PRO A 3 -1.86 6.02 -8.50
N GLN A 4 -1.77 5.12 -7.51
CA GLN A 4 -1.65 5.41 -6.08
C GLN A 4 -0.48 4.63 -5.44
N GLY A 5 0.59 4.43 -6.22
CA GLY A 5 1.82 3.80 -5.75
C GLY A 5 2.53 4.63 -4.66
N PRO A 6 3.42 4.00 -3.88
CA PRO A 6 4.16 4.69 -2.84
C PRO A 6 5.16 5.69 -3.43
N VAL A 7 5.53 6.68 -2.62
CA VAL A 7 6.69 7.54 -2.91
C VAL A 7 7.93 6.84 -2.38
N LEU A 8 8.96 6.71 -3.21
CA LEU A 8 10.27 6.21 -2.78
C LEU A 8 11.11 7.39 -2.30
N VAL A 9 11.66 7.26 -1.09
CA VAL A 9 12.49 8.29 -0.45
C VAL A 9 13.83 7.65 -0.09
N GLU A 10 14.94 8.31 -0.43
CA GLU A 10 16.26 7.90 0.04
C GLU A 10 16.36 8.16 1.55
N GLY A 11 16.80 7.15 2.29
CA GLY A 11 16.89 7.19 3.75
C GLY A 11 18.32 7.35 4.27
N PRO A 12 18.48 7.36 5.61
CA PRO A 12 17.44 7.14 6.63
C PRO A 12 16.42 8.29 6.73
N VAL A 13 15.19 7.98 7.16
CA VAL A 13 14.10 8.97 7.28
C VAL A 13 13.41 8.93 8.64
N GLU A 14 12.95 10.10 9.09
CA GLU A 14 12.00 10.28 10.18
C GLU A 14 10.74 10.96 9.64
N ILE A 15 9.57 10.44 10.02
CA ILE A 15 8.27 10.95 9.59
C ILE A 15 7.46 11.31 10.84
N ALA A 16 7.06 12.58 10.91
CA ALA A 16 6.08 13.06 11.88
C ALA A 16 4.66 12.84 11.34
N LEU A 17 3.80 12.27 12.16
CA LEU A 17 2.38 12.04 11.88
C LEU A 17 1.50 13.12 12.51
N ASP A 18 0.25 13.18 12.08
CA ASP A 18 -0.72 14.16 12.56
C ASP A 18 -1.12 13.97 14.03
N ASP A 19 -0.98 12.76 14.57
CA ASP A 19 -1.17 12.45 15.98
C ASP A 19 0.03 12.86 16.86
N GLY A 20 1.06 13.46 16.26
CA GLY A 20 2.29 13.89 16.92
C GLY A 20 3.31 12.77 17.12
N THR A 21 3.02 11.54 16.66
CA THR A 21 4.01 10.46 16.72
C THR A 21 5.09 10.64 15.66
N VAL A 22 6.31 10.21 15.98
CA VAL A 22 7.44 10.18 15.05
C VAL A 22 7.89 8.74 14.88
N VAL A 23 7.98 8.30 13.63
CA VAL A 23 8.48 6.98 13.27
C VAL A 23 9.71 7.10 12.37
N ARG A 24 10.64 6.16 12.53
CA ARG A 24 11.94 6.18 11.86
C ARG A 24 12.16 4.92 11.03
N SER A 25 12.85 5.07 9.91
CA SER A 25 13.41 3.95 9.15
C SER A 25 14.88 4.22 8.83
N ASP A 26 15.72 3.22 9.12
CA ASP A 26 17.16 3.20 8.85
C ASP A 26 17.51 2.66 7.45
N ARG A 27 16.52 2.26 6.65
CA ARG A 27 16.72 1.73 5.30
C ARG A 27 17.23 2.84 4.35
N PHE A 28 18.08 2.48 3.41
CA PHE A 28 18.59 3.39 2.38
C PHE A 28 17.54 3.89 1.39
N VAL A 29 16.48 3.12 1.17
CA VAL A 29 15.31 3.53 0.37
C VAL A 29 14.06 3.05 1.09
N VAL A 30 13.10 3.94 1.24
CA VAL A 30 11.87 3.73 2.00
C VAL A 30 10.66 4.04 1.13
N ALA A 31 9.69 3.13 1.12
CA ALA A 31 8.42 3.32 0.42
C ALA A 31 7.39 3.94 1.37
N VAL A 32 7.05 5.20 1.16
CA VAL A 32 6.06 5.94 1.94
C VAL A 32 4.67 5.78 1.32
N CYS A 33 3.69 5.43 2.16
CA CYS A 33 2.32 5.23 1.75
C CYS A 33 1.64 6.57 1.42
N THR A 34 1.07 6.67 0.22
CA THR A 34 0.24 7.79 -0.22
C THR A 34 -1.25 7.46 -0.23
N CYS A 35 -1.61 6.17 -0.24
CA CYS A 35 -3.00 5.72 -0.39
C CYS A 35 -3.78 5.56 0.93
N ARG A 36 -3.11 5.69 2.09
CA ARG A 36 -3.66 5.49 3.45
C ARG A 36 -4.36 4.15 3.73
N ARG A 37 -4.19 3.15 2.87
CA ARG A 37 -4.73 1.79 3.06
C ARG A 37 -3.76 0.86 3.81
N SER A 38 -2.55 1.32 4.09
CA SER A 38 -1.54 0.50 4.77
C SER A 38 -1.92 0.21 6.21
N ARG A 39 -1.66 -1.03 6.66
CA ARG A 39 -1.79 -1.42 8.07
C ARG A 39 -0.61 -0.98 8.93
N THR A 40 0.49 -0.58 8.29
CA THR A 40 1.74 -0.13 8.92
C THR A 40 2.06 1.30 8.51
N TYR A 41 1.02 2.13 8.36
CA TYR A 41 1.16 3.54 8.02
C TYR A 41 2.19 4.21 8.96
N PRO A 42 3.16 4.99 8.43
CA PRO A 42 3.26 5.57 7.09
C PRO A 42 3.97 4.69 6.04
N TRP A 43 4.40 3.47 6.37
CA TRP A 43 5.15 2.61 5.45
C TRP A 43 4.23 1.89 4.47
N CYS A 44 4.65 1.73 3.21
CA CYS A 44 3.87 0.98 2.24
C CYS A 44 4.01 -0.54 2.46
N ASP A 45 2.88 -1.22 2.63
CA ASP A 45 2.75 -2.68 2.78
C ASP A 45 2.08 -3.32 1.56
N THR A 46 2.14 -2.66 0.40
CA THR A 46 1.46 -3.04 -0.86
C THR A 46 -0.07 -2.99 -0.84
N SER A 47 -0.71 -2.53 0.24
CA SER A 47 -2.18 -2.38 0.33
C SER A 47 -2.78 -1.41 -0.70
N HIS A 48 -1.96 -0.66 -1.45
CA HIS A 48 -2.43 0.14 -2.58
C HIS A 48 -2.97 -0.73 -3.73
N ARG A 49 -2.46 -1.96 -3.87
CA ARG A 49 -2.87 -2.84 -4.97
C ARG A 49 -4.33 -3.28 -4.79
N PRO A 50 -5.15 -3.24 -5.84
CA PRO A 50 -6.46 -3.86 -5.81
C PRO A 50 -6.32 -5.34 -5.42
N ARG A 51 -7.20 -5.82 -4.54
CA ARG A 51 -7.37 -7.26 -4.37
C ARG A 51 -8.10 -7.74 -5.62
N GLU A 52 -7.44 -8.48 -6.50
CA GLU A 52 -8.13 -9.28 -7.49
C GLU A 52 -9.05 -10.21 -6.69
N ARG A 53 -10.35 -9.95 -6.72
CA ARG A 53 -11.32 -10.95 -6.28
C ARG A 53 -11.07 -12.14 -7.19
N ALA A 54 -10.51 -13.22 -6.63
CA ALA A 54 -10.66 -14.53 -7.24
C ALA A 54 -12.16 -14.67 -7.45
N ALA A 55 -12.59 -14.61 -8.71
CA ALA A 55 -13.97 -14.91 -9.06
C ALA A 55 -14.22 -16.31 -8.51
N SER A 56 -15.11 -16.42 -7.51
CA SER A 56 -15.71 -17.70 -7.19
C SER A 56 -16.28 -18.25 -8.49
N PRO A 57 -15.97 -19.50 -8.88
CA PRO A 57 -16.59 -20.11 -10.04
C PRO A 57 -17.99 -20.55 -9.59
N ASP A 58 -18.96 -19.65 -9.68
CA ASP A 58 -20.37 -20.00 -9.49
C ASP A 58 -21.05 -20.02 -10.86
N GLU A 59 -21.50 -21.23 -11.20
CA GLU A 59 -22.19 -21.70 -12.40
C GLU A 59 -23.43 -20.87 -12.77
N ASP A 60 -23.73 -20.70 -14.07
CA ASP A 60 -25.05 -20.98 -14.66
C ASP A 60 -25.06 -20.76 -16.19
N GLY A 61 -25.74 -21.68 -16.89
CA GLY A 61 -25.50 -22.00 -18.30
C GLY A 61 -26.20 -21.14 -19.34
N ASN A 62 -25.82 -21.38 -20.61
CA ASN A 62 -26.76 -21.32 -21.72
C ASN A 62 -26.24 -22.15 -22.90
N SER A 63 -26.92 -23.26 -23.16
CA SER A 63 -26.91 -24.01 -24.41
C SER A 63 -26.98 -23.10 -25.62
N ARG A 64 -26.16 -23.36 -26.65
CA ARG A 64 -26.53 -23.35 -28.07
C ARG A 64 -25.59 -24.24 -28.85
#